data_AF-A0A2N4TLU8-F1
#
_entry.id   AF-A0A2N4TLU8-F1
#
_cell.length_a   1.000
_cell.length_b   1.000
_cell.length_c   1.000
_cell.angle_alpha   90.00
_cell.angle_beta   90.00
_cell.angle_gamma   90.00
#
_symmetry.space_group_name_H-M   'P 1'
#
loop_
_entity.id
_entity.type
_entity.pdbx_description
1 polymer ?
#
loop_
_entity_poly.entity_id
_entity_poly.type
_entity_poly.pdbx_seq_one_letter_code
_entity_poly.pdbx_strand_id
1 'polypeptide(L)'
;MREESLECAAACRTVVVASRAGMGEIDETILGADWHVRRVTSMRELGCAIRDGVPKAGLVDFGSAFSAAELDLLERCMQVPHVGWVAALPPAMLNHERVRQLVRDYCVDYVQMPLRTDEAAYSLRHAWGMASLAQEVTPAPKANHARMLGECPAMHGLFRAIRKVAQNSAPAFIAGESGTGKELTAQAIHEASSRAGGPFIAINCGAIPPHLIQSELFGYEKGAFTGAHQRHIGWVEHANGGTLFLDEIGDLPLESQVSLLRFLQQGTITRLGGHQAIPLDIRIISATHVDLEAAQHHGGFRTDLFHRLCVLTLSVPPLRERGSDIVLLAEHILAQHASEASHRIRGFTPCALHAMMHYPWPGNVRELINRVRRALVMTDNRKISAADLHLEGYASVSGQTLEEAREGAESDAIRTAIARNGFHMGMTARELAVSRVTLYRLMQKHGIRAEHPLQSA
;
A
#
# COMPACT_ATOMS: atom_id res chain seq x y z
N MET A 1 -13.22 46.42 -18.71
CA MET A 1 -12.17 46.77 -17.70
C MET A 1 -12.35 46.01 -16.38
N ARG A 2 -12.73 44.74 -16.41
CA ARG A 2 -12.82 43.85 -15.23
C ARG A 2 -12.19 42.48 -15.53
N GLU A 3 -11.14 42.48 -16.35
CA GLU A 3 -10.44 41.27 -16.79
C GLU A 3 -8.92 41.32 -16.62
N GLU A 4 -8.34 42.39 -16.06
CA GLU A 4 -6.87 42.52 -15.90
C GLU A 4 -6.36 42.33 -14.45
N SER A 5 -7.21 41.95 -13.49
CA SER A 5 -6.80 41.81 -12.08
C SER A 5 -6.52 40.38 -11.62
N LEU A 6 -6.63 39.38 -12.51
CA LEU A 6 -6.46 37.96 -12.18
C LEU A 6 -5.12 37.36 -12.63
N GLU A 7 -4.24 38.13 -13.26
CA GLU A 7 -2.97 37.63 -13.84
C GLU A 7 -1.70 37.97 -13.06
N CYS A 8 -1.79 38.45 -11.81
CA CYS A 8 -0.61 38.78 -11.01
C CYS A 8 -0.60 38.21 -9.58
N ALA A 9 -1.27 37.08 -9.35
CA ALA A 9 -1.10 36.30 -8.12
C ALA A 9 0.07 35.32 -8.31
N ALA A 10 1.30 35.84 -8.36
CA ALA A 10 2.49 35.02 -8.14
C ALA A 10 2.29 34.21 -6.84
N ALA A 11 2.59 32.91 -6.86
CA ALA A 11 2.35 31.99 -5.75
C ALA A 11 3.03 32.48 -4.46
N CYS A 12 2.29 33.25 -3.66
CA CYS A 12 2.82 33.97 -2.50
C CYS A 12 3.14 32.98 -1.38
N ARG A 13 4.40 32.96 -0.94
CA ARG A 13 4.88 32.01 0.08
C ARG A 13 4.34 32.43 1.44
N THR A 14 3.33 31.72 1.93
CA THR A 14 2.64 32.11 3.16
C THR A 14 3.20 31.38 4.38
N VAL A 15 3.44 32.13 5.46
CA VAL A 15 3.80 31.61 6.79
C VAL A 15 2.86 32.15 7.85
N VAL A 16 2.74 31.42 8.97
CA VAL A 16 1.95 31.86 10.12
C VAL A 16 2.87 32.16 11.30
N VAL A 17 2.66 33.27 12.00
CA VAL A 17 3.41 33.61 13.22
C VAL A 17 2.42 33.73 14.37
N ALA A 18 2.53 32.82 15.34
CA ALA A 18 1.69 32.76 16.53
C ALA A 18 2.44 33.34 17.73
N SER A 19 2.07 34.56 18.14
CA SER A 19 2.67 35.25 19.29
C SER A 19 1.65 36.12 20.02
N ARG A 20 1.67 36.07 21.37
CA ARG A 20 0.82 36.91 22.23
C ARG A 20 1.41 38.27 22.53
N ALA A 21 2.73 38.33 22.68
CA ALA A 21 3.46 39.57 22.98
C ALA A 21 3.85 40.36 21.71
N GLY A 22 3.62 39.78 20.54
CA GLY A 22 3.87 40.39 19.23
C GLY A 22 5.32 40.22 18.78
N MET A 23 5.57 39.25 17.91
CA MET A 23 6.82 39.14 17.13
C MET A 23 6.76 40.06 15.90
N GLY A 24 6.60 41.36 16.13
CA GLY A 24 6.49 42.37 15.07
C GLY A 24 7.73 42.45 14.18
N GLU A 25 8.88 42.01 14.70
CA GLU A 25 10.16 41.98 13.99
C GLU A 25 10.20 40.95 12.87
N ILE A 26 9.35 39.91 12.87
CA ILE A 26 9.27 38.96 11.75
C ILE A 26 8.21 39.44 10.78
N ASP A 27 8.64 40.02 9.65
CA ASP A 27 7.78 40.57 8.61
C ASP A 27 8.26 40.23 7.19
N GLU A 28 7.53 40.71 6.19
CA GLU A 28 7.85 40.54 4.78
C GLU A 28 9.19 41.19 4.39
N THR A 29 9.66 42.22 5.11
CA THR A 29 10.94 42.87 4.83
C THR A 29 12.12 41.95 5.12
N ILE A 30 12.00 41.08 6.13
CA ILE A 30 13.04 40.13 6.52
C ILE A 30 12.95 38.84 5.71
N LEU A 31 11.74 38.33 5.46
CA LEU A 31 11.53 37.09 4.70
C LEU A 31 11.69 37.27 3.19
N GLY A 32 11.47 38.49 2.67
CA GLY A 32 11.56 38.85 1.26
C GLY A 32 10.19 39.14 0.65
N ALA A 33 10.15 39.94 -0.41
CA ALA A 33 8.92 40.48 -0.99
C ALA A 33 7.89 39.44 -1.49
N ASP A 34 8.33 38.22 -1.77
CA ASP A 34 7.46 37.11 -2.23
C ASP A 34 6.78 36.34 -1.08
N TRP A 35 7.00 36.75 0.16
CA TRP A 35 6.45 36.13 1.37
C TRP A 35 5.28 36.92 1.93
N HIS A 36 4.33 36.22 2.55
CA HIS A 36 3.22 36.81 3.27
C HIS A 36 3.16 36.26 4.70
N VAL A 37 3.18 37.15 5.69
CA VAL A 37 3.23 36.79 7.12
C VAL A 37 1.85 36.94 7.75
N ARG A 38 1.17 35.82 8.01
CA ARG A 38 -0.11 35.80 8.71
C ARG A 38 0.12 35.76 10.22
N ARG A 39 -0.18 36.85 10.93
CA ARG A 39 -0.01 36.92 12.38
C ARG A 39 -1.29 36.50 13.10
N VAL A 40 -1.13 35.69 14.14
CA VAL A 40 -2.22 35.26 15.01
C VAL A 40 -1.80 35.44 16.47
N THR A 41 -2.75 35.86 17.29
CA THR A 41 -2.51 36.14 18.72
C THR A 41 -3.10 35.07 19.63
N SER A 42 -4.00 34.26 19.09
CA SER A 42 -4.75 33.21 19.77
C SER A 42 -4.52 31.84 19.13
N MET A 43 -4.48 30.79 19.95
CA MET A 43 -4.35 29.42 19.46
C MET A 43 -5.60 28.94 18.70
N ARG A 44 -6.77 29.55 18.94
CA ARG A 44 -7.98 29.30 18.13
C ARG A 44 -7.83 29.91 16.73
N GLU A 45 -7.27 31.12 16.65
CA GLU A 45 -6.97 31.77 15.37
C GLU A 45 -5.91 30.99 14.58
N LEU A 46 -4.88 30.48 15.26
CA LEU A 46 -3.87 29.61 14.67
C LEU A 46 -4.51 28.39 13.99
N GLY A 47 -5.41 27.69 14.71
CA GLY A 47 -6.12 26.53 14.16
C GLY A 47 -7.03 26.84 12.96
N CYS A 48 -7.61 28.05 12.89
CA CYS A 48 -8.34 28.50 11.70
C CYS A 48 -7.39 28.87 10.55
N ALA A 49 -6.30 29.58 10.85
CA ALA A 49 -5.36 30.10 9.87
C ALA A 49 -4.64 29.00 9.06
N ILE A 50 -4.39 27.84 9.68
CA ILE A 50 -3.69 26.71 9.06
C ILE A 50 -4.62 25.74 8.31
N ARG A 51 -5.95 25.88 8.49
CA ARG A 51 -6.95 24.96 7.95
C ARG A 51 -7.06 25.03 6.43
N ASP A 52 -6.87 26.22 5.86
CA ASP A 52 -7.05 26.47 4.42
C ASP A 52 -5.91 25.90 3.56
N GLY A 53 -4.89 25.27 4.17
CA GLY A 53 -3.78 24.65 3.44
C GLY A 53 -2.75 25.63 2.84
N VAL A 54 -3.01 26.93 2.97
CA VAL A 54 -2.18 28.01 2.39
C VAL A 54 -0.83 28.20 3.10
N PRO A 55 -0.75 28.34 4.45
CA PRO A 55 0.54 28.46 5.11
C PRO A 55 1.25 27.10 5.13
N LYS A 56 2.53 27.07 4.75
CA LYS A 56 3.36 25.84 4.79
C LYS A 56 4.45 25.85 5.87
N ALA A 57 4.62 26.97 6.57
CA ALA A 57 5.47 27.04 7.76
C ALA A 57 4.84 27.92 8.83
N GLY A 58 5.20 27.65 10.08
CA GLY A 58 4.70 28.39 11.24
C GLY A 58 5.76 28.64 12.30
N LEU A 59 5.80 29.85 12.86
CA LEU A 59 6.59 30.19 14.04
C LEU A 59 5.68 30.27 15.26
N VAL A 60 6.03 29.58 16.35
CA VAL A 60 5.29 29.61 17.61
C VAL A 60 6.15 30.21 18.72
N ASP A 61 5.63 31.24 19.35
CA ASP A 61 6.24 31.94 20.47
C ASP A 61 5.95 31.25 21.81
N PHE A 62 7.00 30.73 22.45
CA PHE A 62 6.97 30.18 23.80
C PHE A 62 7.51 31.15 24.88
N GLY A 63 7.76 32.41 24.52
CA GLY A 63 8.08 33.47 25.48
C GLY A 63 6.91 33.83 26.40
N SER A 64 5.68 33.55 25.97
CA SER A 64 4.46 33.75 26.75
C SER A 64 4.04 32.45 27.46
N ALA A 65 3.56 32.56 28.70
CA ALA A 65 3.08 31.40 29.45
C ALA A 65 1.81 30.80 28.80
N PHE A 66 1.76 29.46 28.72
CA PHE A 66 0.62 28.70 28.23
C PHE A 66 -0.07 27.93 29.37
N SER A 67 -1.39 27.91 29.36
CA SER A 67 -2.15 26.97 30.20
C SER A 67 -2.11 25.55 29.60
N ALA A 68 -2.41 24.52 30.40
CA ALA A 68 -2.46 23.14 29.93
C ALA A 68 -3.40 22.94 28.73
N ALA A 69 -4.60 23.52 28.79
CA ALA A 69 -5.58 23.44 27.70
C ALA A 69 -5.10 24.12 26.41
N GLU A 70 -4.25 25.15 26.51
CA GLU A 70 -3.67 25.83 25.36
C GLU A 70 -2.54 25.02 24.73
N LEU A 71 -1.73 24.33 25.55
CA LEU A 71 -0.73 23.38 25.06
C LEU A 71 -1.39 22.22 24.31
N ASP A 72 -2.54 21.72 24.78
CA ASP A 72 -3.29 20.67 24.07
C ASP A 72 -3.92 21.16 22.76
N LEU A 73 -4.28 22.44 22.67
CA LEU A 73 -4.75 23.05 21.42
C LEU A 73 -3.59 23.28 20.45
N LEU A 74 -2.45 23.71 20.97
CA LEU A 74 -1.23 23.91 20.20
C LEU A 74 -0.70 22.59 19.64
N GLU A 75 -0.71 21.52 20.44
CA GLU A 75 -0.34 20.17 19.99
C GLU A 75 -1.18 19.73 18.79
N ARG A 76 -2.50 19.95 18.84
CA ARG A 76 -3.40 19.67 17.71
C ARG A 76 -3.10 20.50 16.47
N CYS A 77 -2.70 21.76 16.64
CA CYS A 77 -2.28 22.61 15.51
C CYS A 77 -0.95 22.11 14.92
N MET A 78 -0.02 21.71 15.77
CA MET A 78 1.31 21.23 15.38
C MET A 78 1.29 19.86 14.68
N GLN A 79 0.23 19.07 14.87
CA GLN A 79 -0.01 17.80 14.17
C GLN A 79 -0.40 17.94 12.69
N VAL A 80 -0.66 19.16 12.21
CA VAL A 80 -1.06 19.41 10.82
C VAL A 80 0.13 19.16 9.87
N PRO A 81 0.04 18.16 8.97
CA PRO A 81 1.22 17.61 8.28
C PRO A 81 1.78 18.51 7.17
N HIS A 82 1.01 19.48 6.67
CA HIS A 82 1.46 20.38 5.61
C HIS A 82 2.17 21.64 6.12
N VAL A 83 2.38 21.78 7.43
CA VAL A 83 3.03 22.94 8.04
C VAL A 83 4.31 22.49 8.76
N GLY A 84 5.46 23.04 8.35
CA GLY A 84 6.71 22.91 9.11
C GLY A 84 6.75 23.92 10.25
N TRP A 85 6.87 23.44 11.50
CA TRP A 85 6.87 24.30 12.68
C TRP A 85 8.26 24.70 13.14
N VAL A 86 8.43 25.95 13.54
CA VAL A 86 9.62 26.49 14.20
C VAL A 86 9.20 27.03 15.56
N ALA A 87 9.94 26.71 16.60
CA ALA A 87 9.67 27.21 17.95
C ALA A 87 10.60 28.36 18.33
N ALA A 88 10.06 29.46 18.86
CA ALA A 88 10.85 30.51 19.49
C ALA A 88 10.82 30.33 21.01
N LEU A 89 11.97 30.06 21.62
CA LEU A 89 12.08 29.60 23.01
C LEU A 89 13.01 30.50 23.83
N PRO A 90 12.58 31.02 24.99
CA PRO A 90 13.53 31.55 25.97
C PRO A 90 14.29 30.39 26.64
N PRO A 91 15.54 30.61 27.12
CA PRO A 91 16.36 29.55 27.71
C PRO A 91 15.67 28.76 28.84
N ALA A 92 14.81 29.41 29.61
CA ALA A 92 14.03 28.77 30.69
C ALA A 92 13.06 27.69 30.18
N MET A 93 12.50 27.83 28.98
CA MET A 93 11.51 26.87 28.44
C MET A 93 12.15 25.58 27.93
N LEU A 94 13.47 25.54 27.74
CA LEU A 94 14.19 24.29 27.47
C LEU A 94 14.07 23.29 28.62
N ASN A 95 13.79 23.76 29.85
CA ASN A 95 13.58 22.93 31.03
C ASN A 95 12.12 22.55 31.29
N HIS A 96 11.16 23.15 30.58
CA HIS A 96 9.76 22.81 30.74
C HIS A 96 9.43 21.52 29.97
N GLU A 97 9.06 20.45 30.69
CA GLU A 97 8.92 19.11 30.11
C GLU A 97 7.93 19.05 28.93
N ARG A 98 6.73 19.61 29.09
CA ARG A 98 5.70 19.61 28.05
C ARG A 98 6.10 20.39 26.79
N VAL A 99 6.68 21.57 26.94
CA VAL A 99 7.18 22.39 25.81
C VAL A 99 8.33 21.68 25.09
N ARG A 100 9.27 21.10 25.85
CA ARG A 100 10.38 20.32 25.29
C ARG A 100 9.88 19.13 24.45
N GLN A 101 8.82 18.46 24.89
CA GLN A 101 8.19 17.37 24.12
C GLN A 101 7.57 17.90 22.82
N LEU A 102 6.78 18.99 22.89
CA LEU A 102 6.14 19.58 21.71
C LEU A 102 7.15 20.03 20.66
N VAL A 103 8.21 20.73 21.08
CA VAL A 103 9.26 21.22 20.17
C VAL A 103 9.97 20.04 19.50
N ARG A 104 10.36 19.02 20.28
CA ARG A 104 11.06 17.84 19.74
C ARG A 104 10.20 17.02 18.78
N ASP A 105 8.91 16.91 19.08
CA ASP A 105 8.03 15.97 18.38
C ASP A 105 7.39 16.57 17.12
N TYR A 106 7.29 17.91 17.04
CA TYR A 106 6.57 18.59 15.96
C TYR A 106 7.32 19.75 15.29
N CYS A 107 8.37 20.31 15.87
CA CYS A 107 9.13 21.40 15.25
C CYS A 107 10.30 20.88 14.43
N VAL A 108 10.44 21.42 13.21
CA VAL A 108 11.58 21.18 12.31
C VAL A 108 12.84 21.82 12.88
N ASP A 109 12.67 22.98 13.53
CA ASP A 109 13.77 23.74 14.11
C ASP A 109 13.28 24.59 15.30
N TYR A 110 14.21 25.19 16.05
CA TYR A 110 13.91 26.16 17.08
C TYR A 110 14.93 27.30 17.10
N VAL A 111 14.48 28.48 17.50
CA VAL A 111 15.29 29.68 17.68
C VAL A 111 15.24 30.14 19.13
N GLN A 112 16.38 30.57 19.65
CA GLN A 112 16.47 31.04 21.04
C GLN A 112 16.06 32.52 21.15
N MET A 113 15.41 32.88 22.25
CA MET A 113 15.09 34.28 22.56
C MET A 113 16.20 34.93 23.40
N PRO A 114 16.56 36.21 23.18
CA PRO A 114 15.89 37.19 22.30
C PRO A 114 16.03 36.86 20.81
N LEU A 115 14.94 37.06 20.07
CA LEU A 115 14.79 36.55 18.70
C LEU A 115 15.78 37.22 17.75
N ARG A 116 16.63 36.42 17.14
CA ARG A 116 17.49 36.87 16.03
C ARG A 116 16.74 36.72 14.72
N THR A 117 16.43 37.83 14.06
CA THR A 117 15.56 37.86 12.88
C THR A 117 16.14 37.11 11.69
N ASP A 118 17.46 37.10 11.53
CA ASP A 118 18.21 36.35 10.52
C ASP A 118 18.07 34.83 10.71
N GLU A 119 18.24 34.35 11.95
CA GLU A 119 18.07 32.93 12.31
C GLU A 119 16.62 32.49 12.14
N ALA A 120 15.65 33.26 12.64
CA ALA A 120 14.23 32.96 12.51
C ALA A 120 13.77 32.93 11.04
N ALA A 121 14.26 33.87 10.22
CA ALA A 121 13.97 33.89 8.79
C ALA A 121 14.55 32.67 8.07
N TYR A 122 15.78 32.27 8.41
CA TYR A 122 16.38 31.06 7.85
C TYR A 122 15.55 29.81 8.21
N SER A 123 15.27 29.60 9.51
CA SER A 123 14.52 28.43 9.98
C SER A 123 13.11 28.37 9.38
N LEU A 124 12.42 29.51 9.25
CA LEU A 124 11.11 29.58 8.60
C LEU A 124 11.16 29.25 7.10
N ARG A 125 12.13 29.79 6.37
CA ARG A 125 12.33 29.46 4.94
C ARG A 125 12.66 27.98 4.76
N HIS A 126 13.50 27.42 5.65
CA HIS A 126 13.85 26.00 5.63
C HIS A 126 12.63 25.12 5.92
N ALA A 127 11.86 25.41 6.96
CA ALA A 127 10.64 24.69 7.30
C ALA A 127 9.62 24.71 6.15
N TRP A 128 9.45 25.86 5.49
CA TRP A 128 8.56 25.99 4.32
C TRP A 128 9.04 25.15 3.13
N GLY A 129 10.36 25.12 2.89
CA GLY A 129 10.98 24.31 1.85
C GLY A 129 10.76 22.81 2.10
N MET A 130 11.02 22.34 3.32
CA MET A 130 10.80 20.95 3.73
C MET A 130 9.32 20.55 3.58
N ALA A 131 8.39 21.40 4.01
CA ALA A 131 6.96 21.16 3.85
C ALA A 131 6.52 21.15 2.37
N SER A 132 7.16 21.95 1.51
CA SER A 132 6.88 21.98 0.08
C SER A 132 7.39 20.73 -0.64
N LEU A 133 8.57 20.22 -0.26
CA LEU A 133 9.12 18.97 -0.77
C LEU A 133 8.27 17.75 -0.37
N ALA A 134 7.68 17.78 0.83
CA ALA A 134 6.77 16.74 1.29
C ALA A 134 5.43 16.71 0.52
N GLN A 135 5.10 17.76 -0.25
CA GLN A 135 3.82 17.89 -0.96
C GLN A 135 3.85 17.50 -2.45
N GLU A 136 4.97 17.07 -3.03
CA GLU A 136 5.00 16.54 -4.40
C GLU A 136 4.70 15.03 -4.46
N VAL A 137 3.46 14.66 -4.14
CA VAL A 137 2.68 13.63 -4.85
C VAL A 137 1.21 13.98 -4.58
N THR A 138 0.49 14.49 -5.57
CA THR A 138 -0.97 14.54 -5.53
C THR A 138 -1.52 13.15 -5.19
N PRO A 139 -2.19 12.94 -4.04
CA PRO A 139 -3.06 11.79 -3.91
C PRO A 139 -4.29 12.11 -4.77
N ALA A 140 -4.47 11.35 -5.84
CA ALA A 140 -5.76 11.16 -6.47
C ALA A 140 -6.84 10.89 -5.40
N PRO A 141 -8.11 11.26 -5.63
CA PRO A 141 -9.13 11.33 -4.60
C PRO A 141 -9.28 9.98 -3.88
N LYS A 142 -9.54 10.08 -2.57
CA LYS A 142 -9.78 8.99 -1.62
C LYS A 142 -10.70 7.92 -2.21
N ALA A 143 -10.10 6.87 -2.75
CA ALA A 143 -10.63 5.52 -2.68
C ALA A 143 -9.83 4.85 -1.55
N ASN A 144 -10.52 4.42 -0.49
CA ASN A 144 -9.95 3.80 0.70
C ASN A 144 -9.42 2.36 0.43
N HIS A 145 -8.80 2.15 -0.72
CA HIS A 145 -8.25 0.86 -1.13
C HIS A 145 -6.73 0.98 -1.16
N ALA A 146 -6.07 0.12 -0.39
CA ALA A 146 -4.61 0.04 -0.33
C ALA A 146 -4.06 -0.19 -1.74
N ARG A 147 -3.34 0.81 -2.28
CA ARG A 147 -2.57 0.62 -3.50
C ARG A 147 -1.61 -0.56 -3.29
N MET A 148 -1.48 -1.43 -4.29
CA MET A 148 -0.53 -2.53 -4.22
C MET A 148 0.90 -1.98 -4.08
N LEU A 149 1.62 -2.43 -3.04
CA LEU A 149 2.98 -2.00 -2.72
C LEU A 149 4.00 -3.10 -3.01
N GLY A 150 5.19 -2.70 -3.45
CA GLY A 150 6.35 -3.56 -3.63
C GLY A 150 7.40 -2.93 -4.53
N GLU A 151 8.67 -3.13 -4.21
CA GLU A 151 9.83 -2.63 -4.96
C GLU A 151 10.70 -3.76 -5.49
N CYS A 152 10.44 -5.01 -5.08
CA CYS A 152 11.22 -6.14 -5.53
C CYS A 152 11.03 -6.41 -7.05
N PRO A 153 12.02 -7.06 -7.71
CA PRO A 153 11.94 -7.34 -9.14
C PRO A 153 10.69 -8.13 -9.56
N ALA A 154 10.19 -9.02 -8.70
CA ALA A 154 8.98 -9.81 -8.95
C ALA A 154 7.73 -8.92 -8.99
N MET A 155 7.60 -7.98 -8.06
CA MET A 155 6.50 -7.00 -8.04
C MET A 155 6.57 -6.03 -9.21
N HIS A 156 7.77 -5.56 -9.60
CA HIS A 156 7.94 -4.79 -10.83
C HIS A 156 7.52 -5.57 -12.08
N GLY A 157 7.79 -6.88 -12.12
CA GLY A 157 7.30 -7.79 -13.15
C GLY A 157 5.77 -7.82 -13.20
N LEU A 158 5.14 -8.03 -12.04
CA LEU A 158 3.68 -8.03 -11.89
C LEU A 158 3.06 -6.70 -12.35
N PHE A 159 3.59 -5.55 -11.94
CA PHE A 159 3.08 -4.24 -12.36
C PHE A 159 3.16 -4.03 -13.86
N ARG A 160 4.24 -4.46 -14.52
CA ARG A 160 4.33 -4.41 -15.99
C ARG A 160 3.29 -5.31 -16.65
N ALA A 161 3.06 -6.50 -16.08
CA ALA A 161 2.08 -7.43 -16.60
C ALA A 161 0.64 -6.90 -16.44
N ILE A 162 0.30 -6.33 -15.28
CA ILE A 162 -0.98 -5.65 -15.02
C ILE A 162 -1.26 -4.60 -16.09
N ARG A 163 -0.30 -3.70 -16.37
CA ARG A 163 -0.48 -2.65 -17.40
C ARG A 163 -0.75 -3.22 -18.79
N LYS A 164 -0.07 -4.30 -19.18
CA LYS A 164 -0.29 -4.98 -20.47
C LYS A 164 -1.68 -5.64 -20.52
N VAL A 165 -2.07 -6.33 -19.46
CA VAL A 165 -3.37 -7.00 -19.36
C VAL A 165 -4.51 -5.98 -19.35
N ALA A 166 -4.34 -4.84 -18.68
CA ALA A 166 -5.36 -3.80 -18.58
C ALA A 166 -5.75 -3.20 -19.95
N GLN A 167 -4.83 -3.15 -20.91
CA GLN A 167 -5.07 -2.63 -22.27
C GLN A 167 -5.95 -3.54 -23.15
N ASN A 168 -6.14 -4.80 -22.77
CA ASN A 168 -6.95 -5.77 -23.51
C ASN A 168 -8.23 -6.10 -22.74
N SER A 169 -9.37 -6.28 -23.41
CA SER A 169 -10.65 -6.65 -22.80
C SER A 169 -10.83 -8.15 -22.57
N ALA A 170 -9.88 -8.99 -22.99
CA ALA A 170 -9.93 -10.43 -22.80
C ALA A 170 -9.99 -10.83 -21.31
N PRO A 171 -10.58 -11.99 -20.99
CA PRO A 171 -10.58 -12.54 -19.65
C PRO A 171 -9.16 -12.66 -19.07
N ALA A 172 -9.01 -12.27 -17.81
CA ALA A 172 -7.74 -12.38 -17.10
C ALA A 172 -7.87 -13.35 -15.93
N PHE A 173 -6.85 -14.19 -15.74
CA PHE A 173 -6.76 -15.15 -14.65
C PHE A 173 -5.59 -14.79 -13.75
N ILE A 174 -5.83 -14.73 -12.44
CA ILE A 174 -4.85 -14.36 -11.42
C ILE A 174 -4.61 -15.57 -10.53
N ALA A 175 -3.45 -16.21 -10.73
CA ALA A 175 -2.97 -17.28 -9.87
C ALA A 175 -2.18 -16.70 -8.69
N GLY A 176 -2.33 -17.31 -7.51
CA GLY A 176 -1.52 -16.98 -6.36
C GLY A 176 -2.07 -17.54 -5.06
N GLU A 177 -1.18 -17.72 -4.08
CA GLU A 177 -1.55 -18.21 -2.76
C GLU A 177 -2.57 -17.29 -2.06
N SER A 178 -3.25 -17.83 -1.05
CA SER A 178 -4.18 -17.03 -0.25
C SER A 178 -3.44 -15.89 0.46
N GLY A 179 -4.04 -14.70 0.46
CA GLY A 179 -3.48 -13.53 1.12
C GLY A 179 -2.32 -12.83 0.38
N THR A 180 -2.03 -13.16 -0.88
CA THR A 180 -0.96 -12.50 -1.68
C THR A 180 -1.36 -11.16 -2.31
N GLY A 181 -2.66 -10.82 -2.33
CA GLY A 181 -3.19 -9.60 -2.96
C GLY A 181 -3.80 -9.79 -4.34
N LYS A 182 -4.44 -10.95 -4.61
CA LYS A 182 -5.13 -11.22 -5.89
C LYS A 182 -6.26 -10.22 -6.18
N GLU A 183 -7.06 -9.88 -5.18
CA GLU A 183 -8.12 -8.88 -5.30
C GLU A 183 -7.55 -7.49 -5.66
N LEU A 184 -6.50 -7.04 -4.96
CA LEU A 184 -5.81 -5.79 -5.30
C LEU A 184 -5.22 -5.82 -6.72
N THR A 185 -4.79 -6.99 -7.20
CA THR A 185 -4.31 -7.17 -8.57
C THR A 185 -5.45 -6.98 -9.56
N ALA A 186 -6.62 -7.59 -9.31
CA ALA A 186 -7.81 -7.44 -10.15
C ALA A 186 -8.29 -5.99 -10.20
N GLN A 187 -8.32 -5.32 -9.05
CA GLN A 187 -8.66 -3.91 -8.95
C GLN A 187 -7.68 -3.03 -9.74
N ALA A 188 -6.37 -3.26 -9.62
CA ALA A 188 -5.36 -2.54 -10.38
C ALA A 188 -5.50 -2.73 -11.91
N ILE A 189 -5.92 -3.92 -12.37
CA ILE A 189 -6.23 -4.16 -13.78
C ILE A 189 -7.44 -3.33 -14.22
N HIS A 190 -8.50 -3.31 -13.41
CA HIS A 190 -9.71 -2.54 -13.70
C HIS A 190 -9.43 -1.04 -13.79
N GLU A 191 -8.75 -0.48 -12.77
CA GLU A 191 -8.39 0.94 -12.68
C GLU A 191 -7.48 1.39 -13.82
N ALA A 192 -6.63 0.51 -14.35
CA ALA A 192 -5.75 0.79 -15.48
C ALA A 192 -6.39 0.51 -16.87
N SER A 193 -7.64 0.04 -16.92
CA SER A 193 -8.30 -0.36 -18.16
C SER A 193 -9.19 0.74 -18.74
N SER A 194 -9.66 0.55 -19.98
CA SER A 194 -10.69 1.41 -20.59
C SER A 194 -12.04 1.39 -19.84
N ARG A 195 -12.24 0.43 -18.92
CA ARG A 195 -13.46 0.28 -18.12
C ARG A 195 -13.35 0.86 -16.71
N ALA A 196 -12.31 1.62 -16.39
CA ALA A 196 -12.07 2.19 -15.06
C ALA A 196 -13.19 3.12 -14.56
N GLY A 197 -14.01 3.68 -15.48
CA GLY A 197 -15.19 4.48 -15.12
C GLY A 197 -16.47 3.66 -14.91
N GLY A 198 -16.44 2.35 -15.17
CA GLY A 198 -17.56 1.43 -14.99
C GLY A 198 -17.53 0.73 -13.63
N PRO A 199 -18.54 -0.10 -13.30
CA PRO A 199 -18.60 -0.81 -12.04
C PRO A 199 -17.49 -1.87 -11.92
N PHE A 200 -16.91 -2.02 -10.73
CA PHE A 200 -16.09 -3.17 -10.35
C PHE A 200 -16.86 -4.00 -9.33
N ILE A 201 -17.38 -5.16 -9.75
CA ILE A 201 -18.15 -6.06 -8.89
C ILE A 201 -17.25 -7.24 -8.50
N ALA A 202 -16.91 -7.33 -7.21
CA ALA A 202 -16.10 -8.41 -6.66
C ALA A 202 -16.98 -9.42 -5.92
N ILE A 203 -16.80 -10.72 -6.23
CA ILE A 203 -17.55 -11.81 -5.62
C ILE A 203 -16.57 -12.89 -5.20
N ASN A 204 -16.67 -13.34 -3.95
CA ASN A 204 -15.96 -14.52 -3.49
C ASN A 204 -16.88 -15.74 -3.62
N CYS A 205 -16.54 -16.66 -4.52
CA CYS A 205 -17.36 -17.84 -4.80
C CYS A 205 -17.41 -18.82 -3.61
N GLY A 206 -16.36 -18.89 -2.79
CA GLY A 206 -16.31 -19.74 -1.59
C GLY A 206 -17.13 -19.19 -0.40
N ALA A 207 -17.46 -17.89 -0.39
CA ALA A 207 -18.21 -17.26 0.69
C ALA A 207 -19.74 -17.43 0.59
N ILE A 208 -20.24 -17.77 -0.60
CA ILE A 208 -21.68 -17.90 -0.88
C ILE A 208 -22.06 -19.39 -0.82
N PRO A 209 -23.16 -19.76 -0.13
CA PRO A 209 -23.62 -21.15 -0.13
C PRO A 209 -23.81 -21.70 -1.56
N PRO A 210 -23.34 -22.92 -1.87
CA PRO A 210 -23.36 -23.47 -3.24
C PRO A 210 -24.73 -23.49 -3.91
N HIS A 211 -25.81 -23.59 -3.14
CA HIS A 211 -27.18 -23.61 -3.64
C HIS A 211 -27.73 -22.21 -3.98
N LEU A 212 -27.11 -21.14 -3.49
CA LEU A 212 -27.53 -19.75 -3.76
C LEU A 212 -26.67 -19.07 -4.83
N ILE A 213 -25.45 -19.55 -5.06
CA ILE A 213 -24.49 -18.86 -5.92
C ILE A 213 -25.01 -18.64 -7.34
N GLN A 214 -25.78 -19.58 -7.88
CA GLN A 214 -26.37 -19.44 -9.22
C GLN A 214 -27.42 -18.33 -9.27
N SER A 215 -28.31 -18.27 -8.27
CA SER A 215 -29.34 -17.22 -8.19
C SER A 215 -28.77 -15.83 -7.90
N GLU A 216 -27.68 -15.77 -7.12
CA GLU A 216 -26.96 -14.52 -6.85
C GLU A 216 -26.20 -14.02 -8.08
N LEU A 217 -25.49 -14.90 -8.80
CA LEU A 217 -24.73 -14.52 -9.99
C LEU A 217 -25.63 -14.08 -11.15
N PHE A 218 -26.64 -14.88 -11.49
CA PHE A 218 -27.42 -14.70 -12.72
C PHE A 218 -28.79 -14.06 -12.50
N GLY A 219 -29.25 -13.94 -11.26
CA GLY A 219 -30.58 -13.43 -10.92
C GLY A 219 -31.70 -14.42 -11.24
N TYR A 220 -32.90 -14.07 -10.81
CA TYR A 220 -34.10 -14.91 -11.01
C TYR A 220 -35.35 -14.07 -11.20
N GLU A 221 -36.30 -14.62 -11.95
CA GLU A 221 -37.63 -14.05 -12.11
C GLU A 221 -38.57 -14.46 -10.97
N LYS A 222 -39.65 -13.70 -10.78
CA LYS A 222 -40.67 -14.04 -9.78
C LYS A 222 -41.26 -15.42 -10.08
N GLY A 223 -41.26 -16.32 -9.10
CA GLY A 223 -41.78 -17.69 -9.23
C GLY A 223 -40.79 -18.71 -9.81
N ALA A 224 -39.50 -18.36 -9.97
CA ALA A 224 -38.48 -19.29 -10.46
C ALA A 224 -38.29 -20.54 -9.56
N PHE A 225 -38.47 -20.41 -8.25
CA PHE A 225 -38.42 -21.50 -7.27
C PHE A 225 -39.28 -21.18 -6.04
N THR A 226 -39.48 -22.16 -5.16
CA THR A 226 -40.23 -21.98 -3.91
C THR A 226 -39.54 -20.93 -3.02
N GLY A 227 -40.20 -19.78 -2.82
CA GLY A 227 -39.64 -18.63 -2.10
C GLY A 227 -39.25 -17.43 -2.97
N ALA A 228 -39.27 -17.56 -4.31
CA ALA A 228 -38.99 -16.46 -5.24
C ALA A 228 -40.18 -15.48 -5.37
N HIS A 229 -40.49 -14.77 -4.29
CA HIS A 229 -41.64 -13.85 -4.22
C HIS A 229 -41.47 -12.58 -5.06
N GLN A 230 -40.23 -12.18 -5.33
CA GLN A 230 -39.87 -11.00 -6.11
C GLN A 230 -38.78 -11.35 -7.13
N ARG A 231 -38.60 -10.51 -8.13
CA ARG A 231 -37.49 -10.61 -9.08
C ARG A 231 -36.20 -10.13 -8.41
N HIS A 232 -35.09 -10.81 -8.70
CA HIS A 232 -33.76 -10.44 -8.24
C HIS A 232 -32.81 -10.22 -9.42
N ILE A 233 -32.03 -9.14 -9.36
CA ILE A 233 -31.01 -8.81 -10.36
C ILE A 233 -29.69 -9.44 -9.90
N GLY A 234 -29.06 -10.23 -10.76
CA GLY A 234 -27.82 -10.92 -10.42
C GLY A 234 -26.58 -10.02 -10.52
N TRP A 235 -25.50 -10.44 -9.87
CA TRP A 235 -24.23 -9.70 -9.88
C TRP A 235 -23.63 -9.53 -11.27
N VAL A 236 -23.83 -10.49 -12.17
CA VAL A 236 -23.37 -10.37 -13.56
C VAL A 236 -24.07 -9.19 -14.22
N GLU A 237 -25.38 -9.02 -14.04
CA GLU A 237 -26.12 -7.87 -14.60
C GLU A 237 -25.66 -6.54 -13.97
N HIS A 238 -25.36 -6.52 -12.66
CA HIS A 238 -24.80 -5.34 -11.98
C HIS A 238 -23.42 -4.90 -12.52
N ALA A 239 -22.63 -5.83 -13.07
CA ALA A 239 -21.30 -5.55 -13.60
C ALA A 239 -21.32 -4.99 -15.04
N ASN A 240 -22.50 -4.80 -15.65
CA ASN A 240 -22.63 -4.35 -17.03
C ASN A 240 -21.89 -3.04 -17.30
N GLY A 241 -21.13 -2.98 -18.39
CA GLY A 241 -20.26 -1.85 -18.75
C GLY A 241 -18.93 -1.81 -17.99
N GLY A 242 -18.72 -2.70 -17.02
CA GLY A 242 -17.58 -2.70 -16.11
C GLY A 242 -16.82 -4.02 -16.07
N THR A 243 -16.42 -4.43 -14.88
CA THR A 243 -15.61 -5.63 -14.63
C THR A 243 -16.24 -6.47 -13.52
N LEU A 244 -16.35 -7.77 -13.76
CA LEU A 244 -16.74 -8.77 -12.78
C LEU A 244 -15.50 -9.54 -12.34
N PHE A 245 -15.17 -9.43 -11.05
CA PHE A 245 -14.10 -10.16 -10.41
C PHE A 245 -14.66 -11.37 -9.65
N LEU A 246 -14.22 -12.56 -10.04
CA LEU A 246 -14.60 -13.85 -9.44
C LEU A 246 -13.41 -14.39 -8.63
N ASP A 247 -13.42 -14.16 -7.33
CA ASP A 247 -12.43 -14.70 -6.40
C ASP A 247 -12.77 -16.13 -5.98
N GLU A 248 -11.74 -16.94 -5.80
CA GLU A 248 -11.82 -18.37 -5.53
C GLU A 248 -12.72 -19.13 -6.53
N ILE A 249 -12.50 -18.91 -7.83
CA ILE A 249 -13.28 -19.52 -8.93
C ILE A 249 -13.28 -21.06 -8.89
N GLY A 250 -12.30 -21.67 -8.21
CA GLY A 250 -12.24 -23.12 -8.01
C GLY A 250 -13.38 -23.68 -7.15
N ASP A 251 -13.99 -22.85 -6.29
CA ASP A 251 -15.11 -23.23 -5.43
C ASP A 251 -16.48 -23.11 -6.14
N LEU A 252 -16.50 -22.71 -7.41
CA LEU A 252 -17.74 -22.54 -8.16
C LEU A 252 -18.37 -23.91 -8.48
N PRO A 253 -19.65 -24.16 -8.14
CA PRO A 253 -20.32 -25.42 -8.47
C PRO A 253 -20.42 -25.67 -9.97
N LEU A 254 -20.38 -26.94 -10.39
CA LEU A 254 -20.39 -27.34 -11.81
C LEU A 254 -21.57 -26.76 -12.62
N GLU A 255 -22.76 -26.66 -12.04
CA GLU A 255 -23.94 -26.07 -12.70
C GLU A 255 -23.75 -24.57 -12.99
N SER A 256 -23.11 -23.86 -12.06
CA SER A 256 -22.76 -22.45 -12.23
C SER A 256 -21.62 -22.28 -13.23
N GLN A 257 -20.67 -23.22 -13.28
CA GLN A 257 -19.61 -23.24 -14.30
C GLN A 257 -20.20 -23.35 -15.72
N VAL A 258 -21.24 -24.17 -15.94
CA VAL A 258 -21.93 -24.27 -17.24
C VAL A 258 -22.59 -22.96 -17.63
N SER A 259 -23.25 -22.31 -16.68
CA SER A 259 -23.93 -21.02 -16.90
C SER A 259 -22.92 -19.91 -17.23
N LEU A 260 -21.78 -19.88 -16.52
CA LEU A 260 -20.69 -18.94 -16.77
C LEU A 260 -20.02 -19.18 -18.13
N LEU A 261 -19.81 -20.44 -18.50
CA LEU A 261 -19.28 -20.81 -19.82
C LEU A 261 -20.19 -20.30 -20.94
N ARG A 262 -21.50 -20.50 -20.82
CA ARG A 262 -22.48 -20.00 -21.80
C ARG A 262 -22.43 -18.47 -21.89
N PHE A 263 -22.31 -17.78 -20.76
CA PHE A 263 -22.15 -16.33 -20.74
C PHE A 263 -20.87 -15.88 -21.48
N LEU A 264 -19.72 -16.50 -21.20
CA LEU A 264 -18.45 -16.22 -21.89
C LEU A 264 -18.50 -16.54 -23.40
N GLN A 265 -19.40 -17.41 -23.83
CA GLN A 265 -19.62 -17.77 -25.23
C GLN A 265 -20.50 -16.77 -25.97
N GLN A 266 -21.61 -16.37 -25.34
CA GLN A 266 -22.70 -15.67 -26.01
C GLN A 266 -22.75 -14.18 -25.69
N GLY A 267 -22.10 -13.73 -24.61
CA GLY A 267 -22.23 -12.36 -24.10
C GLY A 267 -23.63 -12.05 -23.56
N THR A 268 -24.46 -13.07 -23.34
CA THR A 268 -25.84 -12.95 -22.88
C THR A 268 -26.08 -13.85 -21.69
N ILE A 269 -26.89 -13.40 -20.74
CA ILE A 269 -27.41 -14.23 -19.66
C ILE A 269 -28.91 -14.45 -19.80
N THR A 270 -29.43 -15.46 -19.09
CA THR A 270 -30.87 -15.67 -18.88
C THR A 270 -31.07 -15.87 -17.39
N ARG A 271 -31.99 -15.10 -16.79
CA ARG A 271 -32.32 -15.25 -15.36
C ARG A 271 -32.96 -16.62 -15.11
N LEU A 272 -32.79 -17.15 -13.91
CA LEU A 272 -33.45 -18.40 -13.53
C LEU A 272 -34.97 -18.24 -13.61
N GLY A 273 -35.65 -19.21 -14.22
CA GLY A 273 -37.09 -19.16 -14.48
C GLY A 273 -37.53 -18.18 -15.59
N GLY A 274 -36.59 -17.48 -16.22
CA GLY A 274 -36.85 -16.58 -17.34
C GLY A 274 -36.49 -17.20 -18.70
N HIS A 275 -36.98 -16.58 -19.77
CA HIS A 275 -36.64 -16.94 -21.16
C HIS A 275 -35.99 -15.78 -21.93
N GLN A 276 -35.90 -14.60 -21.33
CA GLN A 276 -35.33 -13.42 -21.97
C GLN A 276 -33.80 -13.50 -21.95
N ALA A 277 -33.18 -13.40 -23.13
CA ALA A 277 -31.74 -13.20 -23.26
C ALA A 277 -31.39 -11.73 -23.01
N ILE A 278 -30.43 -11.49 -22.12
CA ILE A 278 -30.00 -10.16 -21.72
C ILE A 278 -28.55 -9.98 -22.18
N PRO A 279 -28.28 -9.16 -23.21
CA PRO A 279 -26.91 -8.88 -23.64
C PRO A 279 -26.20 -8.00 -22.61
N LEU A 280 -24.97 -8.38 -22.26
CA LEU A 280 -24.15 -7.66 -21.30
C LEU A 280 -22.73 -7.53 -21.85
N ASP A 281 -22.11 -6.38 -21.61
CA ASP A 281 -20.73 -6.10 -21.99
C ASP A 281 -19.87 -5.96 -20.73
N ILE A 282 -19.19 -7.05 -20.36
CA ILE A 282 -18.48 -7.17 -19.08
C ILE A 282 -17.13 -7.81 -19.32
N ARG A 283 -16.10 -7.27 -18.67
CA ARG A 283 -14.80 -7.94 -18.56
C ARG A 283 -14.80 -8.89 -17.38
N ILE A 284 -14.39 -10.14 -17.59
CA ILE A 284 -14.20 -11.12 -16.51
C ILE A 284 -12.74 -11.11 -16.04
N ILE A 285 -12.54 -11.03 -14.73
CA ILE A 285 -11.27 -11.34 -14.07
C ILE A 285 -11.56 -12.45 -13.06
N SER A 286 -10.78 -13.53 -13.06
CA SER A 286 -10.92 -14.61 -12.08
C SER A 286 -9.63 -14.81 -11.30
N ALA A 287 -9.76 -15.28 -10.06
CA ALA A 287 -8.65 -15.61 -9.19
C ALA A 287 -8.90 -16.90 -8.42
N THR A 288 -7.84 -17.61 -8.07
CA THR A 288 -7.89 -18.76 -7.17
C THR A 288 -6.52 -19.06 -6.59
N HIS A 289 -6.49 -19.69 -5.42
CA HIS A 289 -5.29 -20.33 -4.89
C HIS A 289 -5.19 -21.83 -5.22
N VAL A 290 -6.28 -22.42 -5.73
CA VAL A 290 -6.35 -23.83 -6.10
C VAL A 290 -5.69 -24.07 -7.45
N ASP A 291 -4.98 -25.18 -7.58
CA ASP A 291 -4.51 -25.68 -8.87
C ASP A 291 -5.69 -26.15 -9.72
N LEU A 292 -6.08 -25.33 -10.71
CA LEU A 292 -7.19 -25.65 -11.60
C LEU A 292 -6.88 -26.81 -12.55
N GLU A 293 -5.62 -27.05 -12.89
CA GLU A 293 -5.25 -28.19 -13.74
C GLU A 293 -5.47 -29.49 -12.97
N ALA A 294 -5.04 -29.54 -11.71
CA ALA A 294 -5.37 -30.63 -10.82
C ALA A 294 -6.89 -30.78 -10.62
N ALA A 295 -7.63 -29.68 -10.44
CA ALA A 295 -9.08 -29.71 -10.28
C ALA A 295 -9.81 -30.26 -11.52
N GLN A 296 -9.28 -30.03 -12.73
CA GLN A 296 -9.80 -30.62 -13.97
C GLN A 296 -9.66 -32.14 -13.97
N HIS A 297 -8.48 -32.66 -13.59
CA HIS A 297 -8.23 -34.10 -13.54
C HIS A 297 -9.16 -34.84 -12.57
N HIS A 298 -9.55 -34.19 -11.48
CA HIS A 298 -10.48 -34.74 -10.49
C HIS A 298 -11.96 -34.46 -10.80
N GLY A 299 -12.28 -33.81 -11.92
CA GLY A 299 -13.65 -33.48 -12.32
C GLY A 299 -14.31 -32.35 -11.53
N GLY A 300 -13.55 -31.62 -10.71
CA GLY A 300 -14.03 -30.46 -9.93
C GLY A 300 -14.13 -29.16 -10.74
N PHE A 301 -13.43 -29.09 -11.88
CA PHE A 301 -13.45 -27.92 -12.75
C PHE A 301 -13.52 -28.30 -14.22
N ARG A 302 -14.35 -27.60 -15.00
CA ARG A 302 -14.52 -27.92 -16.42
C ARG A 302 -13.35 -27.40 -17.27
N THR A 303 -12.85 -28.26 -18.17
CA THR A 303 -11.75 -27.94 -19.08
C THR A 303 -12.10 -26.82 -20.06
N ASP A 304 -13.31 -26.81 -20.59
CA ASP A 304 -13.78 -25.79 -21.54
C ASP A 304 -13.87 -24.38 -20.91
N LEU A 305 -14.28 -24.30 -19.65
CA LEU A 305 -14.31 -23.06 -18.88
C LEU A 305 -12.90 -22.54 -18.59
N PHE A 306 -11.98 -23.43 -18.19
CA PHE A 306 -10.58 -23.07 -17.92
C PHE A 306 -9.93 -22.38 -19.11
N HIS A 307 -10.01 -22.95 -20.31
CA HIS A 307 -9.40 -22.37 -21.50
C HIS A 307 -9.99 -21.01 -21.91
N ARG A 308 -11.22 -20.70 -21.46
CA ARG A 308 -11.87 -19.40 -21.69
C ARG A 308 -11.57 -18.35 -20.63
N LEU A 309 -11.29 -18.76 -19.40
CA LEU A 309 -10.92 -17.85 -18.32
C LEU A 309 -9.42 -17.54 -18.33
N CYS A 310 -8.58 -18.55 -18.58
CA CYS A 310 -7.12 -18.48 -18.51
C CYS A 310 -6.49 -17.98 -19.82
N VAL A 311 -7.03 -16.90 -20.40
CA VAL A 311 -6.48 -16.31 -21.65
C VAL A 311 -5.28 -15.43 -21.32
N LEU A 312 -5.43 -14.51 -20.36
CA LEU A 312 -4.34 -13.66 -19.87
C LEU A 312 -4.01 -14.05 -18.43
N THR A 313 -2.93 -14.80 -18.24
CA THR A 313 -2.54 -15.31 -16.92
C THR A 313 -1.54 -14.39 -16.23
N LEU A 314 -1.81 -14.07 -14.96
CA LEU A 314 -0.94 -13.34 -14.04
C LEU A 314 -0.67 -14.22 -12.83
N SER A 315 0.59 -14.27 -12.39
CA SER A 315 0.97 -14.94 -11.15
C SER A 315 1.40 -13.89 -10.12
N VAL A 316 0.77 -13.91 -8.96
CA VAL A 316 1.11 -13.02 -7.84
C VAL A 316 2.14 -13.73 -6.96
N PRO A 317 3.35 -13.17 -6.79
CA PRO A 317 4.40 -13.84 -6.05
C PRO A 317 4.03 -13.92 -4.55
N PRO A 318 4.28 -15.06 -3.89
CA PRO A 318 4.09 -15.18 -2.45
C PRO A 318 5.06 -14.26 -1.69
N LEU A 319 4.70 -13.89 -0.47
CA LEU A 319 5.41 -12.89 0.32
C LEU A 319 6.87 -13.29 0.59
N ARG A 320 7.13 -14.58 0.80
CA ARG A 320 8.48 -15.14 0.98
C ARG A 320 9.43 -14.90 -0.21
N GLU A 321 8.90 -14.69 -1.41
CA GLU A 321 9.70 -14.42 -2.62
C GLU A 321 9.94 -12.92 -2.84
N ARG A 322 9.33 -12.04 -2.02
CA ARG A 322 9.41 -10.59 -2.19
C ARG A 322 10.56 -9.92 -1.41
N GLY A 323 11.26 -10.68 -0.55
CA GLY A 323 12.44 -10.20 0.17
C GLY A 323 12.16 -8.93 0.98
N SER A 324 12.87 -7.84 0.66
CA SER A 324 12.78 -6.55 1.38
C SER A 324 11.40 -5.91 1.39
N ASP A 325 10.51 -6.29 0.46
CA ASP A 325 9.12 -5.82 0.44
C ASP A 325 8.36 -6.21 1.71
N ILE A 326 8.78 -7.26 2.43
CA ILE A 326 8.19 -7.67 3.71
C ILE A 326 8.27 -6.50 4.72
N VAL A 327 9.44 -5.86 4.80
CA VAL A 327 9.67 -4.73 5.71
C VAL A 327 8.90 -3.49 5.24
N LEU A 328 8.95 -3.20 3.93
CA LEU A 328 8.19 -2.10 3.34
C LEU A 328 6.69 -2.20 3.65
N LEU A 329 6.11 -3.39 3.47
CA LEU A 329 4.71 -3.66 3.79
C LEU A 329 4.45 -3.50 5.30
N ALA A 330 5.31 -4.06 6.15
CA ALA A 330 5.15 -3.97 7.60
C ALA A 330 5.17 -2.51 8.08
N GLU A 331 6.07 -1.68 7.57
CA GLU A 331 6.16 -0.25 7.88
C GLU A 331 4.95 0.52 7.36
N HIS A 332 4.46 0.20 6.16
CA HIS A 332 3.25 0.80 5.62
C HIS A 332 2.02 0.49 6.48
N ILE A 333 1.85 -0.78 6.87
CA ILE A 333 0.74 -1.23 7.73
C ILE A 333 0.84 -0.55 9.10
N LEU A 334 2.06 -0.46 9.66
CA LEU A 334 2.31 0.25 10.91
C LEU A 334 1.86 1.71 10.83
N ALA A 335 2.23 2.41 9.75
CA ALA A 335 1.87 3.80 9.54
C ALA A 335 0.35 3.98 9.33
N GLN A 336 -0.27 3.09 8.56
CA GLN A 336 -1.70 3.12 8.28
C GLN A 336 -2.55 2.91 9.55
N HIS A 337 -2.08 2.07 10.47
CA HIS A 337 -2.78 1.73 11.71
C HIS A 337 -2.16 2.39 12.96
N ALA A 338 -1.30 3.40 12.79
CA ALA A 338 -0.62 4.06 13.92
C ALA A 338 -1.59 4.70 14.94
N SER A 339 -2.79 5.08 14.49
CA SER A 339 -3.85 5.63 15.36
C SER A 339 -4.53 4.59 16.26
N GLU A 340 -4.38 3.29 15.96
CA GLU A 340 -4.95 2.20 16.76
C GLU A 340 -4.10 1.88 18.00
N ALA A 341 -2.88 2.42 18.08
CA ALA A 341 -1.96 2.16 19.18
C ALA A 341 -2.29 2.98 20.43
N SER A 342 -2.16 2.36 21.61
CA SER A 342 -2.31 3.03 22.91
C SER A 342 -1.17 4.04 23.19
N HIS A 343 -0.01 3.84 22.57
CA HIS A 343 1.18 4.67 22.72
C HIS A 343 1.92 4.83 21.37
N ARG A 344 2.79 5.84 21.25
CA ARG A 344 3.51 6.13 20.00
C ARG A 344 4.57 5.07 19.67
N ILE A 345 4.23 4.14 18.79
CA ILE A 345 5.14 3.13 18.24
C ILE A 345 6.00 3.75 17.14
N ARG A 346 7.31 3.53 17.18
CA ARG A 346 8.35 4.13 16.33
C ARG A 346 9.01 3.12 15.38
N GLY A 347 8.34 2.01 15.08
CA GLY A 347 8.84 0.97 14.17
C GLY A 347 9.08 -0.37 14.86
N PHE A 348 9.94 -1.18 14.23
CA PHE A 348 10.25 -2.54 14.65
C PHE A 348 11.65 -2.62 15.29
N THR A 349 11.88 -3.60 16.16
CA THR A 349 13.23 -3.92 16.65
C THR A 349 14.02 -4.68 15.56
N PRO A 350 15.38 -4.67 15.61
CA PRO A 350 16.18 -5.45 14.67
C PRO A 350 15.85 -6.96 14.69
N CYS A 351 15.55 -7.52 15.87
CA CYS A 351 15.15 -8.92 15.96
C CYS A 351 13.78 -9.19 15.33
N ALA A 352 12.84 -8.24 15.39
CA ALA A 352 11.56 -8.33 14.69
C ALA A 352 11.75 -8.31 13.17
N LEU A 353 12.56 -7.37 12.66
CA LEU A 353 12.88 -7.29 11.23
C LEU A 353 13.54 -8.59 10.74
N HIS A 354 14.52 -9.11 11.47
CA HIS A 354 15.17 -10.38 11.16
C HIS A 354 14.17 -11.54 11.13
N ALA A 355 13.32 -11.64 12.15
CA ALA A 355 12.31 -12.69 12.24
C ALA A 355 11.29 -12.62 11.08
N MET A 356 10.86 -11.41 10.71
CA MET A 356 9.96 -11.21 9.57
C MET A 356 10.59 -11.65 8.25
N MET A 357 11.89 -11.46 8.06
CA MET A 357 12.58 -11.88 6.84
C MET A 357 12.76 -13.41 6.72
N HIS A 358 12.81 -14.13 7.85
CA HIS A 358 13.04 -15.58 7.88
C HIS A 358 11.77 -16.40 8.05
N TYR A 359 10.67 -15.78 8.48
CA TYR A 359 9.39 -16.44 8.60
C TYR A 359 8.81 -16.77 7.20
N PRO A 360 8.29 -17.98 6.96
CA PRO A 360 7.81 -18.38 5.63
C PRO A 360 6.50 -17.72 5.15
N TRP A 361 5.78 -17.03 6.05
CA TRP A 361 4.51 -16.33 5.74
C TRP A 361 3.46 -17.18 5.01
N PRO A 362 2.96 -18.29 5.60
CA PRO A 362 1.96 -19.15 4.96
C PRO A 362 0.64 -18.40 4.64
N GLY A 363 0.26 -17.39 5.41
CA GLY A 363 -0.89 -16.53 5.12
C GLY A 363 -0.54 -15.24 4.37
N ASN A 364 0.70 -15.13 3.85
CA ASN A 364 1.19 -14.03 3.03
C ASN A 364 0.93 -12.64 3.66
N VAL A 365 0.50 -11.66 2.86
CA VAL A 365 0.29 -10.27 3.29
C VAL A 365 -0.87 -10.18 4.29
N ARG A 366 -1.90 -11.02 4.15
CA ARG A 366 -3.03 -11.06 5.11
C ARG A 366 -2.55 -11.43 6.51
N GLU A 367 -1.66 -12.41 6.63
CA GLU A 367 -1.05 -12.76 7.91
C GLU A 367 -0.16 -11.64 8.45
N LEU A 368 0.67 -11.01 7.60
CA LEU A 368 1.50 -9.87 7.99
C LEU A 368 0.66 -8.73 8.58
N ILE A 369 -0.43 -8.35 7.91
CA ILE A 369 -1.37 -7.33 8.40
C ILE A 369 -1.90 -7.70 9.78
N ASN A 370 -2.39 -8.94 9.94
CA ASN A 370 -2.97 -9.39 11.21
C ASN A 370 -1.94 -9.40 12.34
N ARG A 371 -0.72 -9.85 12.08
CA ARG A 371 0.36 -9.86 13.10
C ARG A 371 0.80 -8.46 13.49
N VAL A 372 1.01 -7.56 12.52
CA VAL A 372 1.40 -6.16 12.80
C VAL A 372 0.29 -5.42 13.55
N ARG A 373 -0.98 -5.57 13.14
CA ARG A 373 -2.12 -4.96 13.86
C ARG A 373 -2.28 -5.49 15.27
N ARG A 374 -2.11 -6.80 15.48
CA ARG A 374 -2.10 -7.38 16.82
C ARG A 374 -0.97 -6.79 17.67
N ALA A 375 0.24 -6.72 17.12
CA ALA A 375 1.40 -6.17 17.82
C ALA A 375 1.22 -4.69 18.18
N LEU A 376 0.59 -3.90 17.29
CA LEU A 376 0.23 -2.49 17.55
C LEU A 376 -0.64 -2.31 18.80
N VAL A 377 -1.58 -3.23 19.03
CA VAL A 377 -2.50 -3.18 20.19
C VAL A 377 -1.86 -3.75 21.45
N MET A 378 -1.05 -4.79 21.32
CA MET A 378 -0.55 -5.59 22.45
C MET A 378 0.80 -5.14 22.98
N THR A 379 1.55 -4.31 22.25
CA THR A 379 2.88 -3.86 22.69
C THR A 379 2.77 -2.71 23.70
N ASP A 380 3.47 -2.85 24.82
CA ASP A 380 3.70 -1.76 25.79
C ASP A 380 4.96 -0.94 25.44
N ASN A 381 5.68 -1.34 24.39
CA ASN A 381 6.96 -0.77 24.01
C ASN A 381 6.82 0.23 22.85
N ARG A 382 7.79 1.16 22.75
CA ARG A 382 7.89 2.08 21.61
C ARG A 382 8.33 1.41 20.31
N LYS A 383 8.74 0.15 20.33
CA LYS A 383 9.13 -0.63 19.15
C LYS A 383 8.54 -2.02 19.24
N ILE A 384 7.98 -2.50 18.15
CA ILE A 384 7.41 -3.85 18.04
C ILE A 384 8.55 -4.86 18.02
N SER A 385 8.51 -5.79 18.96
CA SER A 385 9.49 -6.88 19.09
C SER A 385 9.07 -8.13 18.28
N ALA A 386 9.98 -9.10 18.14
CA ALA A 386 9.63 -10.38 17.52
C ALA A 386 8.62 -11.17 18.37
N ALA A 387 8.60 -10.98 19.69
CA ALA A 387 7.61 -11.57 20.58
C ALA A 387 6.22 -11.00 20.34
N ASP A 388 6.13 -9.68 20.15
CA ASP A 388 4.86 -9.00 19.86
C ASP A 388 4.23 -9.50 18.54
N LEU A 389 5.06 -9.91 17.58
CA LEU A 389 4.65 -10.51 16.31
C LEU A 389 4.43 -12.03 16.38
N HIS A 390 4.74 -12.66 17.52
CA HIS A 390 4.82 -14.11 17.72
C HIS A 390 5.74 -14.82 16.70
N LEU A 391 6.94 -14.27 16.54
CA LEU A 391 8.00 -14.77 15.66
C LEU A 391 9.30 -15.04 16.42
N GLU A 392 9.21 -15.31 17.73
CA GLU A 392 10.36 -15.51 18.64
C GLU A 392 11.29 -16.63 18.16
N GLY A 393 10.73 -17.72 17.63
CA GLY A 393 11.48 -18.85 17.07
C GLY A 393 12.26 -18.51 15.80
N TYR A 394 11.99 -17.37 15.17
CA TYR A 394 12.71 -16.84 14.01
C TYR A 394 13.56 -15.61 14.37
N ALA A 395 13.47 -15.16 15.63
CA ALA A 395 14.24 -14.04 16.16
C ALA A 395 15.66 -14.45 16.56
N SER A 396 15.91 -15.75 16.73
CA SER A 396 17.24 -16.26 17.05
C SER A 396 18.16 -16.05 15.86
N VAL A 397 18.98 -15.02 15.96
CA VAL A 397 20.32 -15.08 15.38
C VAL A 397 21.08 -16.09 16.23
N SER A 398 20.96 -17.39 15.93
CA SER A 398 22.10 -18.28 16.22
C SER A 398 23.26 -17.60 15.53
N GLY A 399 24.15 -16.96 16.30
CA GLY A 399 25.17 -16.05 15.81
C GLY A 399 25.85 -16.65 14.59
N GLN A 400 25.39 -16.26 13.39
CA GLN A 400 26.02 -16.74 12.18
C GLN A 400 27.43 -16.19 12.23
N THR A 401 28.40 -17.08 12.14
CA THR A 401 29.78 -16.64 11.96
C THR A 401 29.83 -15.79 10.69
N LEU A 402 30.81 -14.87 10.62
CA LEU A 402 31.03 -14.09 9.39
C LEU A 402 31.20 -15.01 8.16
N GLU A 403 31.70 -16.22 8.38
CA GLU A 403 31.80 -17.26 7.37
C GLU A 403 30.43 -17.72 6.89
N GLU A 404 29.52 -18.12 7.78
CA GLU A 404 28.15 -18.56 7.42
C GLU A 404 27.34 -17.45 6.74
N ALA A 405 27.48 -16.19 7.20
CA ALA A 405 26.81 -15.05 6.58
C ALA A 405 27.33 -14.76 5.16
N ARG A 406 28.64 -14.88 4.94
CA ARG A 406 29.25 -14.77 3.60
C ARG A 406 28.82 -15.92 2.70
N GLU A 407 28.71 -17.13 3.23
CA GLU A 407 28.30 -18.31 2.48
C GLU A 407 26.84 -18.23 2.04
N GLY A 408 25.92 -17.78 2.93
CA GLY A 408 24.52 -17.54 2.58
C GLY A 408 24.37 -16.49 1.49
N ALA A 409 25.00 -15.33 1.66
CA ALA A 409 24.97 -14.24 0.67
C ALA A 409 25.57 -14.66 -0.68
N GLU A 410 26.64 -15.47 -0.67
CA GLU A 410 27.27 -16.00 -1.87
C GLU A 410 26.35 -17.01 -2.58
N SER A 411 25.69 -17.90 -1.84
CA SER A 411 24.72 -18.87 -2.38
C SER A 411 23.51 -18.18 -3.02
N ASP A 412 22.94 -17.17 -2.35
CA ASP A 412 21.76 -16.43 -2.83
C ASP A 412 22.07 -15.59 -4.07
N ALA A 413 23.23 -14.93 -4.10
CA ALA A 413 23.69 -14.19 -5.28
C ALA A 413 23.83 -15.11 -6.50
N ILE A 414 24.40 -16.31 -6.31
CA ILE A 414 24.55 -17.31 -7.37
C ILE A 414 23.18 -17.80 -7.85
N ARG A 415 22.27 -18.18 -6.95
CA ARG A 415 20.93 -18.67 -7.32
C ARG A 415 20.13 -17.62 -8.09
N THR A 416 20.17 -16.38 -7.62
CA THR A 416 19.46 -15.26 -8.26
C THR A 416 20.01 -14.98 -9.66
N ALA A 417 21.34 -14.96 -9.82
CA ALA A 417 21.97 -14.75 -11.13
C ALA A 417 21.75 -15.92 -12.10
N ILE A 418 21.69 -17.16 -11.62
CA ILE A 418 21.32 -18.33 -12.43
C ILE A 418 19.89 -18.18 -12.96
N ALA A 419 18.95 -17.83 -12.07
CA ALA A 419 17.55 -17.67 -12.43
C ALA A 419 17.33 -16.54 -13.45
N ARG A 420 17.97 -15.38 -13.27
CA ARG A 420 17.88 -14.24 -14.20
C ARG A 420 18.41 -14.53 -15.59
N ASN A 421 19.46 -15.34 -15.68
CA ASN A 421 20.09 -15.70 -16.96
C ASN A 421 19.54 -16.99 -17.57
N GLY A 422 18.41 -17.53 -17.06
CA GLY A 422 17.80 -18.73 -17.61
C GLY A 422 18.76 -19.93 -17.62
N PHE A 423 19.55 -20.11 -16.56
CA PHE A 423 20.55 -21.18 -16.43
C PHE A 423 21.72 -21.13 -17.43
N HIS A 424 21.92 -20.02 -18.14
CA HIS A 424 23.11 -19.81 -18.97
C HIS A 424 24.34 -19.43 -18.12
N MET A 425 25.09 -20.44 -17.66
CA MET A 425 26.26 -20.31 -16.77
C MET A 425 27.33 -19.32 -17.27
N GLY A 426 27.48 -19.18 -18.58
CA GLY A 426 28.41 -18.22 -19.17
C GLY A 426 28.00 -16.76 -18.99
N MET A 427 26.69 -16.46 -18.99
CA MET A 427 26.16 -15.13 -18.73
C MET A 427 26.12 -14.85 -17.23
N THR A 428 25.72 -15.86 -16.42
CA THR A 428 25.77 -15.80 -14.96
C THR A 428 27.16 -15.48 -14.42
N ALA A 429 28.21 -16.13 -14.93
CA ALA A 429 29.59 -15.86 -14.51
C ALA A 429 30.02 -14.41 -14.82
N ARG A 430 29.59 -13.87 -15.97
CA ARG A 430 29.86 -12.48 -16.35
C ARG A 430 29.10 -11.48 -15.47
N GLU A 431 27.81 -11.72 -15.18
CA GLU A 431 27.02 -10.88 -14.27
C GLU A 431 27.65 -10.81 -12.88
N LEU A 432 28.10 -11.96 -12.36
CA LEU A 432 28.75 -12.06 -11.05
C LEU A 432 30.23 -11.64 -11.05
N ALA A 433 30.78 -11.19 -12.19
CA ALA A 433 32.18 -10.80 -12.35
C ALA A 433 33.20 -11.88 -11.92
N VAL A 434 32.89 -13.15 -12.13
CA VAL A 434 33.76 -14.30 -11.80
C VAL A 434 34.06 -15.15 -13.03
N SER A 435 35.13 -15.94 -12.98
CA SER A 435 35.40 -16.92 -14.04
C SER A 435 34.37 -18.07 -14.00
N ARG A 436 34.11 -18.73 -15.14
CA ARG A 436 33.24 -19.91 -15.18
C ARG A 436 33.71 -21.01 -14.22
N VAL A 437 35.02 -21.20 -14.11
CA VAL A 437 35.63 -22.20 -13.21
C VAL A 437 35.33 -21.83 -11.74
N THR A 438 35.46 -20.55 -11.39
CA THR A 438 35.13 -20.05 -10.05
C THR A 438 33.64 -20.25 -9.75
N LEU A 439 32.76 -19.94 -10.70
CA LEU A 439 31.31 -20.13 -10.56
C LEU A 439 30.96 -21.60 -10.27
N TYR A 440 31.45 -22.54 -11.08
CA TYR A 440 31.20 -23.97 -10.84
C TYR A 440 31.75 -24.45 -9.48
N ARG A 441 32.91 -23.95 -9.06
CA ARG A 441 33.49 -24.26 -7.75
C ARG A 441 32.61 -23.75 -6.61
N LEU A 442 32.07 -22.53 -6.73
CA LEU A 442 31.16 -21.95 -5.74
C LEU A 442 29.81 -22.68 -5.71
N MET A 443 29.29 -23.06 -6.87
CA MET A 443 28.07 -23.88 -6.96
C MET A 443 28.25 -25.24 -6.27
N GLN A 444 29.39 -25.89 -6.48
CA GLN A 444 29.71 -27.15 -5.81
C GLN A 444 29.87 -26.96 -4.30
N LYS A 445 30.55 -25.89 -3.86
CA LYS A 445 30.70 -25.53 -2.44
C LYS A 445 29.34 -25.35 -1.76
N HIS A 446 28.39 -24.69 -2.42
CA HIS A 446 27.08 -24.34 -1.87
C HIS A 446 25.96 -25.34 -2.22
N GLY A 447 26.29 -26.49 -2.81
CA GLY A 447 25.32 -27.52 -3.18
C GLY A 447 24.27 -27.06 -4.22
N ILE A 448 24.61 -26.09 -5.07
CA ILE A 448 23.72 -25.54 -6.10
C ILE A 448 23.83 -26.38 -7.37
N ARG A 449 22.73 -27.07 -7.75
CA ARG A 449 22.65 -27.81 -9.02
C ARG A 449 22.10 -26.91 -10.13
N ALA A 450 22.76 -26.97 -11.29
CA ALA A 450 22.29 -26.36 -12.53
C ALA A 450 21.39 -27.35 -13.28
N GLU A 451 20.16 -27.56 -12.82
CA GLU A 451 19.21 -28.41 -13.56
C GLU A 451 18.22 -27.53 -14.33
N HIS A 452 18.12 -27.78 -15.63
CA HIS A 452 17.14 -27.17 -16.52
C HIS A 452 15.77 -27.80 -16.25
N PRO A 453 14.67 -27.05 -16.08
CA PRO A 453 13.33 -27.62 -15.81
C PRO A 453 12.71 -28.48 -16.93
N LEU A 454 13.48 -28.98 -17.91
CA LEU A 454 12.96 -29.73 -19.07
C LEU A 454 13.69 -31.06 -19.35
N GLN A 455 14.45 -31.64 -18.41
CA GLN A 455 15.12 -32.93 -18.64
C GLN A 455 14.90 -34.00 -17.55
N SER A 456 13.87 -33.86 -16.72
CA SER A 456 13.37 -34.95 -15.88
C SER A 456 11.92 -35.24 -16.22
N ALA A 457 11.73 -35.89 -17.37
CA ALA A 457 10.53 -36.61 -17.76
C ALA A 457 10.93 -38.07 -17.98
#